data_AF-A0A9X2IUD3-F1
#
_entry.id   AF-A0A9X2IUD3-F1
#
_cell.length_a   1.000
_cell.length_b   1.000
_cell.length_c   1.000
_cell.angle_alpha   90.00
_cell.angle_beta   90.00
_cell.angle_gamma   90.00
#
_symmetry.space_group_name_H-M   'P 1'
#
loop_
_entity.id
_entity.type
_entity.pdbx_description
1 polymer ?
#
loop_
_entity_poly.entity_id
_entity_poly.type
_entity_poly.pdbx_seq_one_letter_code
_entity_poly.pdbx_strand_id
1 'polypeptide(L)'
;MPEPEPALRVFACGDTAFPLARVFRGEAPPRRTFPSSVFLYRHPSGRRVLYDTGYPPSLAGTGPVGALYRRILPARVTPAETIDARLRSEGLAPDDIDCVVLSHLHPDHVGGLRYFPNATLVLSRGQLERIERSRITDGVFRALIPPWFADSERLVVDEQPVVTVAGVSGADLFGDGRFVVAPLPGHALGHLGALVEGRFLLAGDAAWGREFLEWSDRLRPLPRLISDDPAAHHRTSEQLLRLEASGLTLCFSHDAYPSRVLLD
;
A
#
# COMPACT_ATOMS: atom_id res chain seq x y z
N MET A 1 -34.06 3.64 -3.22
CA MET A 1 -33.49 2.39 -2.68
C MET A 1 -32.53 2.78 -1.56
N PRO A 2 -32.41 2.02 -0.46
CA PRO A 2 -31.39 2.32 0.54
C PRO A 2 -30.01 2.30 -0.13
N GLU A 3 -29.14 3.24 0.25
CA GLU A 3 -27.74 3.23 -0.18
C GLU A 3 -27.08 1.91 0.29
N PRO A 4 -26.27 1.25 -0.55
CA PRO A 4 -25.58 0.03 -0.17
C PRO A 4 -24.69 0.26 1.06
N GLU A 5 -24.59 -0.74 1.94
CA GLU A 5 -23.73 -0.67 3.12
C GLU A 5 -22.24 -0.63 2.71
N PRO A 6 -21.41 0.15 3.44
CA PRO A 6 -19.99 0.24 3.17
C PRO A 6 -19.32 -1.11 3.46
N ALA A 7 -18.35 -1.50 2.65
CA ALA A 7 -17.60 -2.74 2.86
C ALA A 7 -16.11 -2.54 2.64
N LEU A 8 -15.30 -3.31 3.38
CA LEU A 8 -13.84 -3.33 3.26
C LEU A 8 -13.37 -4.77 3.15
N ARG A 9 -12.72 -5.09 2.03
CA ARG A 9 -12.14 -6.41 1.76
C ARG A 9 -10.64 -6.32 1.58
N VAL A 10 -9.95 -7.41 1.88
CA VAL A 10 -8.48 -7.54 1.72
C VAL A 10 -8.12 -8.77 0.89
N PHE A 11 -7.20 -8.58 -0.04
CA PHE A 11 -6.68 -9.63 -0.93
C PHE A 11 -5.17 -9.70 -0.85
N ALA A 12 -4.63 -10.88 -0.52
CA ALA A 12 -3.22 -11.17 -0.75
C ALA A 12 -2.99 -11.34 -2.26
N CYS A 13 -2.21 -10.42 -2.85
CA CYS A 13 -1.87 -10.35 -4.26
C CYS A 13 -0.40 -10.72 -4.47
N GLY A 14 -0.09 -11.97 -4.15
CA GLY A 14 1.26 -12.53 -4.10
C GLY A 14 1.92 -12.39 -2.73
N ASP A 15 3.06 -13.07 -2.58
CA ASP A 15 3.87 -13.05 -1.38
C ASP A 15 5.37 -13.08 -1.69
N THR A 16 6.18 -12.57 -0.77
CA THR A 16 7.61 -12.89 -0.71
C THR A 16 7.92 -13.57 0.61
N ALA A 17 9.02 -14.31 0.69
CA ALA A 17 9.43 -14.88 1.96
C ALA A 17 10.94 -14.84 2.14
N PHE A 18 11.38 -14.48 3.33
CA PHE A 18 12.80 -14.41 3.68
C PHE A 18 13.04 -14.63 5.18
N PRO A 19 14.25 -15.09 5.58
CA PRO A 19 14.65 -15.16 6.98
C PRO A 19 14.69 -13.76 7.62
N LEU A 20 14.03 -13.57 8.75
CA LEU A 20 14.02 -12.29 9.47
C LEU A 20 15.43 -11.80 9.85
N ALA A 21 16.37 -12.74 10.06
CA ALA A 21 17.79 -12.44 10.31
C ALA A 21 18.44 -11.58 9.21
N ARG A 22 17.92 -11.58 7.98
CA ARG A 22 18.43 -10.73 6.88
C ARG A 22 18.13 -9.26 7.09
N VAL A 23 17.06 -8.95 7.83
CA VAL A 23 16.56 -7.58 7.99
C VAL A 23 16.74 -7.08 9.42
N PHE A 24 16.45 -7.91 10.43
CA PHE A 24 16.49 -7.52 11.83
C PHE A 24 17.73 -8.08 12.55
N ARG A 25 18.20 -7.36 13.58
CA ARG A 25 19.20 -7.80 14.56
C ARG A 25 18.49 -8.53 15.72
N GLY A 26 19.15 -9.52 16.33
CA GLY A 26 18.62 -10.31 17.47
C GLY A 26 18.47 -11.81 17.15
N GLU A 27 17.99 -12.60 18.12
CA GLU A 27 17.60 -14.00 17.90
C GLU A 27 16.48 -14.04 16.84
N ALA A 28 16.74 -14.70 15.73
CA ALA A 28 15.85 -14.65 14.57
C ALA A 28 14.81 -15.77 14.61
N PRO A 29 13.50 -15.46 14.51
CA PRO A 29 12.48 -16.46 14.22
C PRO A 29 12.70 -17.12 12.84
N PRO A 30 11.95 -18.17 12.49
CA PRO A 30 12.06 -18.80 11.17
C PRO A 30 11.70 -17.82 10.05
N ARG A 31 11.98 -18.26 8.81
CA ARG A 31 11.55 -17.59 7.58
C ARG A 31 10.07 -17.15 7.67
N ARG A 32 9.81 -15.86 7.43
CA ARG A 32 8.46 -15.27 7.41
C ARG A 32 8.03 -15.03 5.96
N THR A 33 6.76 -15.28 5.68
CA THR A 33 6.09 -14.93 4.43
C THR A 33 5.43 -13.57 4.58
N PHE A 34 5.60 -12.66 3.63
CA PHE A 34 5.05 -11.31 3.61
C PHE A 34 4.12 -11.23 2.39
N PRO A 35 2.79 -11.30 2.54
CA PRO A 35 1.86 -11.07 1.45
C PRO A 35 1.96 -9.62 0.97
N SER A 36 1.58 -9.32 -0.27
CA SER A 36 1.21 -7.95 -0.64
C SER A 36 -0.30 -7.82 -0.61
N SER A 37 -0.82 -7.22 0.45
CA SER A 37 -2.26 -7.03 0.64
C SER A 37 -2.74 -5.79 -0.10
N VAL A 38 -3.83 -5.98 -0.83
CA VAL A 38 -4.60 -4.94 -1.52
C VAL A 38 -5.96 -4.84 -0.84
N PHE A 39 -6.42 -3.62 -0.57
CA PHE A 39 -7.72 -3.41 0.06
C PHE A 39 -8.72 -2.84 -0.93
N LEU A 40 -9.92 -3.41 -0.96
CA LEU A 40 -11.05 -2.94 -1.75
C LEU A 40 -12.11 -2.39 -0.81
N TYR A 41 -12.33 -1.08 -0.89
CA TYR A 41 -13.40 -0.40 -0.18
C TYR A 41 -14.55 -0.09 -1.13
N ARG A 42 -15.78 -0.37 -0.71
CA ARG A 42 -17.01 0.07 -1.37
C ARG A 42 -17.65 1.16 -0.52
N HIS A 43 -17.76 2.35 -1.10
CA HIS A 43 -18.43 3.49 -0.50
C HIS A 43 -19.96 3.37 -0.65
N PRO A 44 -20.79 3.92 0.28
CA PRO A 44 -22.25 3.88 0.15
C PRO A 44 -22.81 4.54 -1.11
N SER A 45 -22.08 5.47 -1.72
CA SER A 45 -22.44 6.04 -3.03
C SER A 45 -22.33 5.05 -4.20
N GLY A 46 -21.80 3.84 -3.97
CA GLY A 46 -21.55 2.82 -4.99
C GLY A 46 -20.14 2.87 -5.57
N ARG A 47 -19.35 3.90 -5.28
CA ARG A 47 -17.96 4.02 -5.73
C ARG A 47 -17.04 3.02 -5.04
N ARG A 48 -16.00 2.57 -5.73
CA ARG A 48 -15.02 1.58 -5.27
C ARG A 48 -13.62 2.18 -5.27
N VAL A 49 -12.93 2.02 -4.14
CA VAL A 49 -11.55 2.46 -3.96
C VAL A 49 -10.68 1.24 -3.75
N LEU A 50 -9.61 1.15 -4.52
CA LEU A 50 -8.55 0.18 -4.31
C LEU A 50 -7.38 0.87 -3.63
N TYR A 51 -6.86 0.29 -2.56
CA TYR A 51 -5.62 0.70 -1.92
C TYR A 51 -4.52 -0.30 -2.30
N ASP A 52 -3.54 0.17 -3.08
CA ASP A 52 -2.50 -0.59 -3.77
C ASP A 52 -3.00 -1.62 -4.78
N THR A 53 -2.07 -2.30 -5.47
CA THR A 53 -2.37 -3.21 -6.59
C THR A 53 -1.56 -4.51 -6.60
N GLY A 54 -0.77 -4.79 -5.55
CA GLY A 54 -0.09 -6.06 -5.38
C GLY A 54 1.19 -6.23 -6.21
N TYR A 55 1.77 -7.43 -6.16
CA TYR A 55 2.95 -7.77 -6.95
C TYR A 55 2.64 -7.88 -8.46
N PRO A 56 3.61 -7.57 -9.33
CA PRO A 56 3.44 -7.81 -10.75
C PRO A 56 3.55 -9.31 -11.02
N PRO A 57 2.78 -9.85 -11.99
CA PRO A 57 2.88 -11.25 -12.38
C PRO A 57 4.26 -11.60 -12.97
N SER A 58 5.01 -10.59 -13.43
CA SER A 58 6.37 -10.74 -13.92
C SER A 58 7.17 -9.45 -13.71
N LEU A 59 8.44 -9.61 -13.35
CA LEU A 59 9.43 -8.53 -13.35
C LEU A 59 10.23 -8.49 -14.67
N ALA A 60 9.76 -9.14 -15.73
CA ALA A 60 10.38 -9.01 -17.05
C ALA A 60 10.42 -7.53 -17.50
N GLY A 61 11.48 -7.12 -18.19
CA GLY A 61 11.63 -5.74 -18.66
C GLY A 61 12.16 -4.74 -17.61
N THR A 62 12.34 -5.15 -16.35
CA THR A 62 12.88 -4.30 -15.26
C THR A 62 14.42 -4.22 -15.22
N GLY A 63 15.09 -4.85 -16.18
CA GLY A 63 16.55 -4.83 -16.33
C GLY A 63 17.33 -5.52 -15.20
N PRO A 64 18.63 -5.22 -15.06
CA PRO A 64 19.50 -5.84 -14.06
C PRO A 64 19.06 -5.59 -12.61
N VAL A 65 18.49 -4.43 -12.32
CA VAL A 65 18.00 -4.06 -10.98
C VAL A 65 16.86 -4.98 -10.56
N GLY A 66 15.88 -5.20 -11.44
CA GLY A 66 14.79 -6.12 -11.08
C GLY A 66 15.20 -7.59 -11.10
N ALA A 67 16.20 -7.98 -11.89
CA ALA A 67 16.81 -9.31 -11.76
C ALA A 67 17.48 -9.52 -10.39
N LEU A 68 18.16 -8.49 -9.86
CA LEU A 68 18.72 -8.49 -8.51
C LEU A 68 17.62 -8.52 -7.44
N TYR A 69 16.59 -7.67 -7.57
CA TYR A 69 15.45 -7.64 -6.65
C TYR A 69 14.80 -9.02 -6.54
N ARG A 70 14.51 -9.69 -7.66
CA ARG A 70 13.95 -11.05 -7.67
C ARG A 70 14.82 -12.08 -6.95
N ARG A 71 16.14 -11.89 -6.93
CA ARG A 71 17.08 -12.78 -6.22
C ARG A 71 17.07 -12.52 -4.71
N ILE A 72 16.93 -11.26 -4.29
CA ILE A 72 16.93 -10.86 -2.87
C ILE A 72 15.55 -11.11 -2.22
N LEU A 73 14.50 -10.72 -2.92
CA LEU A 73 13.08 -10.80 -2.55
C LEU A 73 12.32 -11.61 -3.60
N PRO A 74 12.40 -12.95 -3.56
CA PRO A 74 11.72 -13.80 -4.54
C PRO A 74 10.21 -13.79 -4.28
N ALA A 75 9.51 -12.93 -5.04
CA ALA A 75 8.06 -12.88 -5.06
C ALA A 75 7.47 -14.13 -5.74
N ARG A 76 6.32 -14.57 -5.21
CA ARG A 76 5.46 -15.59 -5.76
C ARG A 76 4.10 -14.98 -6.03
N VAL A 77 3.66 -15.08 -7.28
CA VAL A 77 2.36 -14.62 -7.72
C VAL A 77 1.82 -15.67 -8.68
N THR A 78 0.77 -16.37 -8.28
CA THR A 78 0.02 -17.23 -9.18
C THR A 78 -0.93 -16.39 -10.04
N PRO A 79 -1.39 -16.86 -11.21
CA PRO A 79 -2.39 -16.12 -12.00
C PRO A 79 -3.66 -15.76 -11.22
N ALA A 80 -4.09 -16.60 -10.28
CA ALA A 80 -5.25 -16.35 -9.42
C ALA A 80 -5.00 -15.34 -8.28
N GLU A 81 -3.75 -14.95 -8.07
CA GLU A 81 -3.31 -13.96 -7.08
C GLU A 81 -3.08 -12.58 -7.69
N THR A 82 -3.18 -12.43 -9.01
CA THR A 82 -3.20 -11.09 -9.62
C THR A 82 -4.45 -10.34 -9.21
N ILE A 83 -4.33 -9.02 -9.02
CA ILE A 83 -5.45 -8.21 -8.53
C ILE A 83 -6.67 -8.25 -9.47
N ASP A 84 -6.47 -8.31 -10.80
CA ASP A 84 -7.57 -8.47 -11.76
C ASP A 84 -8.29 -9.82 -11.58
N ALA A 85 -7.58 -10.89 -11.24
CA ALA A 85 -8.19 -12.18 -10.95
C ALA A 85 -8.93 -12.18 -9.61
N ARG A 86 -8.39 -11.48 -8.59
CA ARG A 86 -9.07 -11.29 -7.30
C ARG A 86 -10.38 -10.54 -7.48
N LEU A 87 -10.38 -9.43 -8.22
CA LEU A 87 -11.59 -8.68 -8.54
C LEU A 87 -12.62 -9.54 -9.30
N ARG A 88 -12.20 -10.29 -10.32
CA ARG A 88 -13.09 -11.20 -11.05
C ARG A 88 -13.71 -12.28 -10.17
N SER A 89 -12.99 -12.76 -9.15
CA SER A 89 -13.53 -13.73 -8.19
C SER A 89 -14.64 -13.15 -7.30
N GLU A 90 -14.72 -11.82 -7.20
CA GLU A 90 -15.78 -11.07 -6.52
C GLU A 90 -16.86 -10.57 -7.51
N GLY A 91 -16.81 -11.00 -8.77
CA GLY A 91 -17.74 -10.55 -9.82
C GLY A 91 -17.48 -9.13 -10.34
N LEU A 92 -16.27 -8.59 -10.14
CA LEU A 92 -15.88 -7.24 -10.57
C LEU A 92 -14.85 -7.30 -11.72
N ALA A 93 -14.93 -6.33 -12.62
CA ALA A 93 -13.90 -6.01 -13.59
C ALA A 93 -12.98 -4.90 -13.05
N PRO A 94 -11.74 -4.76 -13.55
CA PRO A 94 -10.90 -3.61 -13.21
C PRO A 94 -11.54 -2.25 -13.51
N ASP A 95 -12.39 -2.16 -14.54
CA ASP A 95 -13.13 -0.94 -14.89
C ASP A 95 -14.25 -0.58 -13.89
N ASP A 96 -14.60 -1.48 -12.96
CA ASP A 96 -15.54 -1.18 -11.87
C ASP A 96 -14.88 -0.40 -10.72
N ILE A 97 -13.56 -0.16 -10.78
CA ILE A 97 -12.78 0.55 -9.76
C ILE A 97 -12.68 2.03 -10.15
N ASP A 98 -13.28 2.89 -9.33
CA ASP A 98 -13.29 4.33 -9.56
C ASP A 98 -11.96 5.00 -9.20
N CYS A 99 -11.35 4.58 -8.08
CA CYS A 99 -10.13 5.19 -7.56
C CYS A 99 -9.09 4.13 -7.20
N VAL A 100 -7.81 4.41 -7.49
CA VAL A 100 -6.67 3.62 -6.99
C VAL A 100 -5.76 4.52 -6.17
N VAL A 101 -5.71 4.27 -4.86
CA VAL A 101 -4.76 4.90 -3.93
C VAL A 101 -3.45 4.15 -4.01
N LEU A 102 -2.38 4.85 -4.36
CA LEU A 102 -1.03 4.32 -4.35
C LEU A 102 -0.39 4.69 -3.01
N SER A 103 -0.21 3.73 -2.11
CA SER A 103 0.48 3.98 -0.84
C SER A 103 1.90 4.47 -1.09
N HIS A 104 2.60 3.84 -2.03
CA HIS A 104 3.89 4.25 -2.58
C HIS A 104 4.19 3.45 -3.87
N LEU A 105 5.43 3.53 -4.36
CA LEU A 105 5.80 3.08 -5.71
C LEU A 105 6.70 1.84 -5.75
N HIS A 106 6.77 1.08 -4.66
CA HIS A 106 7.51 -0.19 -4.68
C HIS A 106 6.79 -1.24 -5.54
N PRO A 107 7.54 -2.23 -6.09
CA PRO A 107 7.00 -3.17 -7.06
C PRO A 107 5.77 -3.92 -6.59
N ASP A 108 5.71 -4.24 -5.30
CA ASP A 108 4.63 -4.96 -4.67
C ASP A 108 3.38 -4.16 -4.35
N HIS A 109 3.39 -2.86 -4.61
CA HIS A 109 2.25 -1.97 -4.42
C HIS A 109 1.69 -1.48 -5.76
N VAL A 110 2.54 -1.37 -6.80
CA VAL A 110 2.15 -0.90 -8.14
C VAL A 110 2.15 -1.99 -9.21
N GLY A 111 2.39 -3.25 -8.86
CA GLY A 111 2.55 -4.34 -9.81
C GLY A 111 1.31 -4.69 -10.63
N GLY A 112 0.13 -4.40 -10.09
CA GLY A 112 -1.16 -4.52 -10.78
C GLY A 112 -1.66 -3.23 -11.42
N LEU A 113 -0.94 -2.10 -11.29
CA LEU A 113 -1.41 -0.78 -11.73
C LEU A 113 -1.86 -0.77 -13.19
N ARG A 114 -1.20 -1.54 -14.05
CA ARG A 114 -1.50 -1.66 -15.49
C ARG A 114 -2.95 -2.05 -15.82
N TYR A 115 -3.69 -2.62 -14.88
CA TYR A 115 -5.08 -3.03 -15.08
C TYR A 115 -6.10 -1.91 -14.91
N PHE A 116 -5.70 -0.73 -14.43
CA PHE A 116 -6.62 0.35 -14.04
C PHE A 116 -6.40 1.64 -14.85
N PRO A 117 -6.43 1.62 -16.20
CA PRO A 117 -6.20 2.82 -17.01
C PRO A 117 -7.29 3.88 -16.84
N ASN A 118 -8.50 3.48 -16.42
CA ASN A 118 -9.67 4.33 -16.33
C ASN A 118 -9.94 4.86 -14.91
N ALA A 119 -9.19 4.39 -13.91
CA ALA A 119 -9.39 4.82 -12.52
C ALA A 119 -8.68 6.15 -12.25
N THR A 120 -9.27 6.99 -11.40
CA THR A 120 -8.58 8.16 -10.85
C THR A 120 -7.45 7.69 -9.93
N LEU A 121 -6.21 8.09 -10.21
CA LEU A 121 -5.08 7.74 -9.36
C LEU A 121 -4.98 8.74 -8.20
N VAL A 122 -4.97 8.23 -6.96
CA VAL A 122 -4.76 9.02 -5.75
C VAL A 122 -3.33 8.80 -5.28
N LEU A 123 -2.54 9.87 -5.26
CA LEU A 123 -1.11 9.82 -4.93
C LEU A 123 -0.60 11.17 -4.40
N SER A 124 0.62 11.20 -3.89
CA SER A 124 1.27 12.40 -3.36
C SER A 124 2.17 13.09 -4.39
N ARG A 125 2.50 14.35 -4.13
CA ARG A 125 3.51 15.09 -4.88
C ARG A 125 4.88 14.40 -4.82
N GLY A 126 5.24 13.84 -3.66
CA GLY A 126 6.48 13.10 -3.48
C GLY A 126 6.58 11.86 -4.38
N GLN A 127 5.46 11.17 -4.63
CA GLN A 127 5.41 10.07 -5.57
C GLN A 127 5.61 10.55 -7.02
N LEU A 128 4.99 11.67 -7.42
CA LEU A 128 5.23 12.26 -8.76
C LEU A 128 6.71 12.60 -8.97
N GLU A 129 7.33 13.24 -7.99
CA GLU A 129 8.77 13.56 -8.04
C GLU A 129 9.60 12.28 -8.22
N ARG A 130 9.25 11.19 -7.53
CA ARG A 130 10.00 9.94 -7.59
C ARG A 130 9.83 9.21 -8.94
N ILE A 131 8.68 9.36 -9.59
CA ILE A 131 8.47 8.86 -10.96
C ILE A 131 9.39 9.58 -11.95
N GLU A 132 9.52 10.90 -11.80
CA GLU A 132 10.40 11.71 -12.64
C GLU A 132 11.89 11.43 -12.36
N ARG A 133 12.25 11.31 -11.08
CA ARG A 133 13.64 11.28 -10.58
C ARG A 133 13.83 10.20 -9.51
N SER A 134 13.90 8.95 -9.93
CA SER A 134 14.21 7.82 -9.04
C SER A 134 15.70 7.49 -8.99
N ARG A 135 16.18 7.17 -7.79
CA ARG A 135 17.44 6.48 -7.52
C ARG A 135 17.16 4.98 -7.40
N ILE A 136 18.18 4.16 -7.58
CA ILE A 136 18.07 2.70 -7.43
C ILE A 136 17.61 2.31 -6.01
N THR A 137 18.08 3.04 -5.00
CA THR A 137 17.74 2.80 -3.59
C THR A 137 16.28 3.08 -3.25
N ASP A 138 15.58 3.84 -4.08
CA ASP A 138 14.18 4.19 -3.85
C ASP A 138 13.20 3.07 -4.25
N GLY A 139 13.71 1.96 -4.82
CA GLY A 139 12.89 0.80 -5.16
C GLY A 139 11.83 1.03 -6.24
N VAL A 140 11.85 2.17 -6.95
CA VAL A 140 10.85 2.51 -7.97
C VAL A 140 11.23 1.93 -9.32
N PHE A 141 10.39 1.03 -9.84
CA PHE A 141 10.65 0.34 -11.09
C PHE A 141 9.79 0.96 -12.18
N ARG A 142 10.36 1.89 -12.95
CA ARG A 142 9.64 2.62 -14.01
C ARG A 142 8.96 1.71 -15.03
N ALA A 143 9.48 0.50 -15.26
CA ALA A 143 8.86 -0.50 -16.14
C ALA A 143 7.51 -1.04 -15.62
N LEU A 144 7.19 -0.83 -14.33
CA LEU A 144 5.89 -1.17 -13.73
C LEU A 144 4.91 0.00 -13.78
N ILE A 145 5.37 1.22 -14.08
CA ILE A 145 4.51 2.37 -14.31
C ILE A 145 3.98 2.29 -15.75
N PRO A 146 2.67 2.13 -15.96
CA PRO A 146 2.13 1.94 -17.30
C PRO A 146 2.33 3.17 -18.20
N PRO A 147 2.45 3.00 -19.52
CA PRO A 147 2.60 4.13 -20.44
C PRO A 147 1.46 5.16 -20.35
N TRP A 148 0.22 4.69 -20.13
CA TRP A 148 -0.95 5.54 -19.97
C TRP A 148 -0.95 6.35 -18.66
N PHE A 149 -0.04 6.07 -17.72
CA PHE A 149 0.04 6.78 -16.46
C PHE A 149 0.14 8.28 -16.69
N ALA A 150 0.92 8.72 -17.70
CA ALA A 150 1.13 10.13 -18.03
C ALA A 150 -0.18 10.91 -18.23
N ASP A 151 -1.18 10.25 -18.81
CA ASP A 151 -2.47 10.82 -19.21
C ASP A 151 -3.62 10.46 -18.24
N SER A 152 -3.33 9.76 -17.15
CA SER A 152 -4.35 9.35 -16.18
C SER A 152 -4.95 10.56 -15.46
N GLU A 153 -6.22 10.46 -15.08
CA GLU A 153 -6.77 11.37 -14.08
C GLU A 153 -6.07 11.15 -12.73
N ARG A 154 -5.78 12.24 -12.01
CA ARG A 154 -5.04 12.19 -10.75
C ARG A 154 -5.63 13.14 -9.73
N LEU A 155 -5.71 12.66 -8.49
CA LEU A 155 -5.92 13.47 -7.30
C LEU A 155 -4.61 13.49 -6.51
N VAL A 156 -3.99 14.67 -6.41
CA VAL A 156 -2.77 14.85 -5.63
C VAL A 156 -3.13 15.21 -4.21
N VAL A 157 -2.86 14.31 -3.27
CA VAL A 157 -3.32 14.38 -1.87
C VAL A 157 -2.82 15.65 -1.17
N ASP A 158 -1.56 16.03 -1.41
CA ASP A 158 -0.94 17.22 -0.78
C ASP A 158 -1.55 18.55 -1.25
N GLU A 159 -2.37 18.53 -2.31
CA GLU A 159 -3.04 19.72 -2.87
C GLU A 159 -4.50 19.83 -2.44
N GLN A 160 -5.00 18.85 -1.69
CA GLN A 160 -6.40 18.84 -1.25
C GLN A 160 -6.58 19.50 0.12
N PRO A 161 -7.80 19.96 0.44
CA PRO A 161 -8.14 20.37 1.80
C PRO A 161 -7.92 19.21 2.79
N VAL A 162 -7.33 19.53 3.94
CA VAL A 162 -7.07 18.56 5.00
C VAL A 162 -8.23 18.57 5.99
N VAL A 163 -8.75 17.38 6.28
CA VAL A 163 -9.68 17.14 7.39
C VAL A 163 -9.02 16.25 8.44
N THR A 164 -9.53 16.26 9.67
CA THR A 164 -9.10 15.34 10.73
C THR A 164 -10.27 14.48 11.17
N VAL A 165 -10.12 13.15 11.04
CA VAL A 165 -11.11 12.16 11.46
C VAL A 165 -10.40 11.13 12.33
N ALA A 166 -10.94 10.82 13.51
CA ALA A 166 -10.39 9.85 14.46
C ALA A 166 -8.86 10.02 14.73
N GLY A 167 -8.40 11.28 14.79
CA GLY A 167 -6.98 11.62 15.03
C GLY A 167 -6.06 11.50 13.80
N VAL A 168 -6.57 11.10 12.64
CA VAL A 168 -5.83 11.04 11.36
C VAL A 168 -6.17 12.27 10.53
N SER A 169 -5.14 12.96 10.02
CA SER A 169 -5.32 14.15 9.18
C SER A 169 -4.90 13.88 7.75
N GLY A 170 -5.78 14.17 6.79
CA GLY A 170 -5.55 13.88 5.37
C GLY A 170 -6.63 14.43 4.45
N ALA A 171 -6.55 14.06 3.18
CA ALA A 171 -7.53 14.41 2.16
C ALA A 171 -8.73 13.45 2.21
N ASP A 172 -9.93 13.99 2.28
CA ASP A 172 -11.17 13.20 2.24
C ASP A 172 -11.60 12.99 0.78
N LEU A 173 -11.65 11.73 0.33
CA LEU A 173 -11.96 11.41 -1.07
C LEU A 173 -13.43 11.61 -1.42
N PHE A 174 -14.33 11.58 -0.43
CA PHE A 174 -15.78 11.64 -0.66
C PHE A 174 -16.44 12.85 0.01
N GLY A 175 -15.75 13.52 0.92
CA GLY A 175 -16.23 14.70 1.64
C GLY A 175 -17.16 14.39 2.81
N ASP A 176 -17.25 13.12 3.21
CA ASP A 176 -18.11 12.63 4.29
C ASP A 176 -17.32 11.98 5.46
N GLY A 177 -15.99 12.04 5.40
CA GLY A 177 -15.06 11.54 6.40
C GLY A 177 -14.85 10.03 6.40
N ARG A 178 -15.45 9.28 5.46
CA ARG A 178 -15.37 7.81 5.45
C ARG A 178 -14.10 7.25 4.84
N PHE A 179 -13.45 7.98 3.96
CA PHE A 179 -12.19 7.55 3.34
C PHE A 179 -11.21 8.72 3.27
N VAL A 180 -10.33 8.80 4.28
CA VAL A 180 -9.36 9.88 4.44
C VAL A 180 -7.96 9.37 4.13
N VAL A 181 -7.35 9.87 3.06
CA VAL A 181 -5.98 9.52 2.65
C VAL A 181 -4.99 10.44 3.34
N ALA A 182 -4.06 9.88 4.11
CA ALA A 182 -3.18 10.63 4.99
C ALA A 182 -1.70 10.29 4.74
N PRO A 183 -0.78 11.27 4.84
CA PRO A 183 0.64 10.98 4.76
C PRO A 183 1.12 10.15 5.96
N LEU A 184 1.89 9.09 5.68
CA LEU A 184 2.57 8.25 6.67
C LEU A 184 4.07 8.19 6.34
N PRO A 185 4.80 9.31 6.49
CA PRO A 185 6.14 9.45 5.91
C PRO A 185 7.18 8.53 6.55
N GLY A 186 8.19 8.18 5.75
CA GLY A 186 9.43 7.57 6.24
C GLY A 186 9.89 6.36 5.43
N HIS A 187 8.99 5.43 5.12
CA HIS A 187 9.35 4.24 4.31
C HIS A 187 9.74 4.64 2.89
N ALA A 188 8.88 5.39 2.22
CA ALA A 188 9.12 5.93 0.89
C ALA A 188 8.74 7.43 0.85
N LEU A 189 9.36 8.18 -0.05
CA LEU A 189 8.98 9.58 -0.27
C LEU A 189 7.52 9.65 -0.71
N GLY A 190 6.73 10.42 0.02
CA GLY A 190 5.31 10.60 -0.27
C GLY A 190 4.46 9.36 0.04
N HIS A 191 4.90 8.51 0.99
CA HIS A 191 4.12 7.37 1.46
C HIS A 191 2.78 7.82 2.07
N LEU A 192 1.72 7.12 1.67
CA LEU A 192 0.33 7.38 2.07
C LEU A 192 -0.25 6.16 2.80
N GLY A 193 -1.11 6.45 3.77
CA GLY A 193 -2.09 5.53 4.34
C GLY A 193 -3.52 6.01 4.08
N ALA A 194 -4.52 5.23 4.51
CA ALA A 194 -5.92 5.61 4.42
C ALA A 194 -6.71 5.19 5.66
N LEU A 195 -7.43 6.12 6.27
CA LEU A 195 -8.43 5.84 7.31
C LEU A 195 -9.78 5.55 6.65
N VAL A 196 -10.34 4.39 6.96
CA VAL A 196 -11.60 3.89 6.43
C VAL A 196 -12.64 3.78 7.54
N GLU A 197 -13.81 4.39 7.35
CA GLU A 197 -14.96 4.40 8.25
C GLU A 197 -14.62 4.84 9.69
N GLY A 198 -13.60 5.68 9.85
CA GLY A 198 -13.10 6.12 11.16
C GLY A 198 -12.55 5.00 12.05
N ARG A 199 -12.30 3.81 11.50
CA ARG A 199 -12.00 2.59 12.27
C ARG A 199 -10.76 1.85 11.80
N PHE A 200 -10.57 1.70 10.50
CA PHE A 200 -9.47 0.93 9.91
C PHE A 200 -8.44 1.86 9.32
N LEU A 201 -7.20 1.81 9.80
CA LEU A 201 -6.10 2.57 9.21
C LEU A 201 -5.25 1.64 8.35
N LEU A 202 -5.44 1.74 7.03
CA LEU A 202 -4.59 1.11 6.04
C LEU A 202 -3.24 1.82 6.06
N ALA A 203 -2.24 1.18 6.65
CA ALA A 203 -0.93 1.78 6.92
C ALA A 203 0.14 1.39 5.88
N GLY A 204 -0.20 0.56 4.90
CA GLY A 204 0.77 0.11 3.88
C GLY A 204 2.04 -0.43 4.53
N ASP A 205 3.17 0.10 4.06
CA ASP A 205 4.52 -0.17 4.58
C ASP A 205 5.02 0.81 5.64
N ALA A 206 4.15 1.62 6.26
CA ALA A 206 4.55 2.40 7.45
C ALA A 206 5.06 1.49 8.58
N ALA A 207 4.68 0.21 8.55
CA ALA A 207 5.46 -0.92 9.04
C ALA A 207 5.16 -2.15 8.17
N TRP A 208 6.03 -3.16 8.16
CA TRP A 208 5.80 -4.40 7.40
C TRP A 208 4.81 -5.38 8.04
N GLY A 209 3.94 -4.89 8.92
CA GLY A 209 3.07 -5.72 9.74
C GLY A 209 3.06 -5.25 11.19
N ARG A 210 1.97 -5.55 11.90
CA ARG A 210 1.78 -5.10 13.27
C ARG A 210 2.89 -5.57 14.21
N GLU A 211 3.39 -6.79 14.00
CA GLU A 211 4.48 -7.37 14.79
C GLU A 211 5.80 -6.58 14.68
N PHE A 212 6.00 -5.85 13.56
CA PHE A 212 7.23 -5.12 13.27
C PHE A 212 7.18 -3.64 13.63
N LEU A 213 6.02 -3.13 14.06
CA LEU A 213 5.83 -1.71 14.37
C LEU A 213 6.80 -1.21 15.45
N GLU A 214 7.14 -2.06 16.41
CA GLU A 214 8.07 -1.75 17.51
C GLU A 214 9.51 -2.21 17.21
N TRP A 215 9.79 -2.67 15.98
CA TRP A 215 11.08 -3.28 15.61
C TRP A 215 11.95 -2.35 14.75
N SER A 216 11.57 -1.09 14.58
CA SER A 216 12.33 -0.09 13.82
C SER A 216 13.79 0.02 14.29
N ASP A 217 14.02 -0.02 15.61
CA ASP A 217 15.37 0.00 16.19
C ASP A 217 16.19 -1.28 15.94
N ARG A 218 15.52 -2.38 15.59
CA ARG A 218 16.16 -3.67 15.28
C ARG A 218 16.60 -3.78 13.84
N LEU A 219 16.15 -2.89 12.94
CA LEU A 219 16.54 -2.91 11.53
C LEU A 219 18.07 -2.85 11.36
N ARG A 220 18.60 -3.71 10.48
CA ARG A 220 19.99 -3.68 10.03
C ARG A 220 20.24 -2.47 9.11
N PRO A 221 21.51 -2.07 8.90
CA PRO A 221 21.82 -0.89 8.09
C PRO A 221 21.30 -0.93 6.66
N LEU A 222 21.32 -2.10 6.00
CA LEU A 222 20.92 -2.22 4.60
C LEU A 222 19.41 -1.93 4.38
N PRO A 223 18.47 -2.54 5.12
CA PRO A 223 17.06 -2.11 5.07
C PRO A 223 16.84 -0.65 5.46
N ARG A 224 17.60 -0.09 6.41
CA ARG A 224 17.49 1.32 6.79
C ARG A 224 17.87 2.28 5.67
N LEU A 225 18.77 1.89 4.78
CA LEU A 225 19.17 2.68 3.61
C LEU A 225 18.11 2.71 2.50
N ILE A 226 17.11 1.83 2.57
CA ILE A 226 15.97 1.79 1.63
C ILE A 226 14.85 2.72 2.11
N SER A 227 14.78 2.97 3.42
CA SER A 227 13.86 3.97 3.99
C SER A 227 14.26 5.38 3.54
N ASP A 228 13.30 6.13 3.02
CA ASP A 228 13.50 7.51 2.57
C ASP A 228 13.90 8.45 3.72
N ASP A 229 13.20 8.38 4.86
CA ASP A 229 13.51 9.10 6.09
C ASP A 229 13.29 8.20 7.32
N PRO A 230 14.37 7.60 7.88
CA PRO A 230 14.28 6.75 9.06
C PRO A 230 13.73 7.45 10.30
N ALA A 231 13.96 8.76 10.46
CA ALA A 231 13.47 9.51 11.61
C ALA A 231 11.97 9.79 11.48
N ALA A 232 11.50 10.11 10.27
CA ALA A 232 10.06 10.18 10.00
C ALA A 232 9.40 8.81 10.18
N HIS A 233 10.03 7.73 9.71
CA HIS A 233 9.49 6.37 9.87
C HIS A 233 9.28 6.02 11.36
N HIS A 234 10.24 6.37 12.22
CA HIS A 234 10.11 6.17 13.67
C HIS A 234 8.97 7.00 14.26
N ARG A 235 8.86 8.30 13.92
CA ARG A 235 7.73 9.14 14.38
C ARG A 235 6.38 8.61 13.91
N THR A 236 6.31 8.12 12.67
CA THR A 236 5.13 7.46 12.10
C THR A 236 4.77 6.21 12.91
N SER A 237 5.75 5.37 13.26
CA SER A 237 5.52 4.18 14.10
C SER A 237 4.94 4.55 15.47
N GLU A 238 5.48 5.57 16.13
CA GLU A 238 4.93 6.06 17.41
C GLU A 238 3.51 6.63 17.27
N GLN A 239 3.24 7.34 16.17
CA GLN A 239 1.89 7.85 15.87
C GLN A 239 0.91 6.70 15.67
N LEU A 240 1.28 5.67 14.93
CA LEU A 240 0.44 4.49 14.71
C LEU A 240 0.12 3.77 16.03
N LEU A 241 1.08 3.63 16.94
CA LEU A 241 0.85 3.06 18.27
C LEU A 241 -0.16 3.90 19.08
N ARG A 242 -0.08 5.23 19.01
CA ARG A 242 -1.06 6.12 19.67
C ARG A 242 -2.46 5.98 19.06
N LEU A 243 -2.55 5.88 17.74
CA LEU A 243 -3.82 5.71 17.02
C LEU A 243 -4.45 4.36 17.33
N GLU A 244 -3.66 3.28 17.37
CA GLU A 244 -4.13 1.96 17.79
C GLU A 244 -4.65 1.99 19.23
N ALA A 245 -3.91 2.61 20.16
CA ALA A 245 -4.35 2.78 21.54
C ALA A 245 -5.65 3.60 21.70
N SER A 246 -5.97 4.45 20.71
CA SER A 246 -7.24 5.19 20.66
C SER A 246 -8.41 4.39 20.08
N GLY A 247 -8.19 3.14 19.65
CA GLY A 247 -9.21 2.20 19.19
C GLY A 247 -9.22 1.94 17.69
N LEU A 248 -8.27 2.48 16.92
CA LEU A 248 -8.17 2.18 15.49
C LEU A 248 -7.58 0.79 15.28
N THR A 249 -8.11 0.07 14.29
CA THR A 249 -7.52 -1.18 13.79
C THR A 249 -6.49 -0.85 12.72
N LEU A 250 -5.21 -1.13 12.99
CA LEU A 250 -4.14 -0.96 12.00
C LEU A 250 -4.16 -2.12 11.00
N CYS A 251 -4.05 -1.82 9.72
CA CYS A 251 -4.00 -2.80 8.64
C CYS A 251 -2.76 -2.54 7.78
N PHE A 252 -1.77 -3.42 7.86
CA PHE A 252 -0.52 -3.32 7.10
C PHE A 252 -0.55 -4.20 5.85
N SER A 253 0.21 -3.83 4.82
CA SER A 253 0.22 -4.58 3.55
C SER A 253 0.78 -6.00 3.71
N HIS A 254 1.68 -6.23 4.66
CA HIS A 254 2.34 -7.52 4.84
C HIS A 254 1.90 -8.33 6.06
N ASP A 255 0.74 -7.98 6.65
CA ASP A 255 0.09 -8.83 7.64
C ASP A 255 -0.70 -9.97 6.99
N ALA A 256 -0.86 -11.06 7.74
CA ALA A 256 -1.75 -12.15 7.37
C ALA A 256 -3.14 -11.86 7.96
N TYR A 257 -4.15 -11.77 7.10
CA TYR A 257 -5.53 -11.52 7.52
C TYR A 257 -6.29 -12.84 7.65
N PRO A 258 -6.93 -13.11 8.81
CA PRO A 258 -7.68 -14.36 9.03
C PRO A 258 -8.99 -14.42 8.22
N SER A 259 -9.51 -13.26 7.81
CA SER A 259 -10.69 -13.10 6.97
C SER A 259 -10.38 -12.12 5.84
N ARG A 260 -10.99 -12.33 4.66
CA ARG A 260 -10.97 -11.36 3.57
C ARG A 260 -11.92 -10.20 3.79
N VAL A 261 -12.91 -10.36 4.66
CA VAL A 261 -13.92 -9.33 4.96
C VAL A 261 -13.53 -8.69 6.30
N LEU A 262 -13.25 -7.39 6.25
CA LEU A 262 -12.92 -6.56 7.42
C LEU A 262 -14.13 -5.74 7.87
N LEU A 263 -14.99 -5.37 6.92
CA LEU A 263 -16.27 -4.69 7.11
C LEU A 263 -17.24 -5.19 6.02
N ASP A 264 -18.48 -5.47 6.40
CA ASP A 264 -19.60 -5.80 5.52
C ASP A 264 -20.88 -5.15 6.05
#